data_AF-A0A933YGW6-F1
#
_entry.id   AF-A0A933YGW6-F1
#
_cell.length_a   1.000
_cell.length_b   1.000
_cell.length_c   1.000
_cell.angle_alpha   90.00
_cell.angle_beta   90.00
_cell.angle_gamma   90.00
#
_symmetry.space_group_name_H-M   'P 1'
#
loop_
_entity.id
_entity.type
_entity.pdbx_description
1 polymer ?
#
loop_
_entity_poly.entity_id
_entity_poly.type
_entity_poly.pdbx_seq_one_letter_code
_entity_poly.pdbx_strand_id
1 'polypeptide(L)'
;MKPSLFVWLWIILFPLSALSQTEGKIIFSNQLIDPAKPEKTLQEFKAGDPIYAMAFVPKSFAAIIKNETAKKTSVEIFLYVIKPPLYSYQQPSENQLVFSTLWISGKAMQNTKLPLDIVPQASSMTAYGTSDLTYTKFGQQFDGPVKFAEALSGLERGKHTIMVKLNCNYESVAEGQFTIEGTDFSVYKNLSDKLNAAAAGIQTQSATVPKPAMTDAKLEAEMLDALKSSQTFKTRMQGAVLKLVITDPDWSIRRHEISGAILHRYIRAAVAVKEGGGTCRVWPLVTFQQDYVGNRFQKAKFDGVGDPYQIPCENVK
;
A
#
# COMPACT_ATOMS: atom_id res chain seq x y z
N MET A 1 -44.25 -30.60 -62.90
CA MET A 1 -43.99 -29.38 -62.11
C MET A 1 -43.85 -29.77 -60.65
N LYS A 2 -42.66 -29.63 -60.06
CA LYS A 2 -42.38 -29.88 -58.64
C LYS A 2 -42.18 -28.52 -57.94
N PRO A 3 -42.80 -28.23 -56.79
CA PRO A 3 -42.50 -27.02 -56.05
C PRO A 3 -41.24 -27.23 -55.20
N SER A 4 -40.28 -26.33 -55.34
CA SER A 4 -39.08 -26.26 -54.50
C SER A 4 -39.43 -25.46 -53.24
N LEU A 5 -39.26 -26.08 -52.08
CA LEU A 5 -39.49 -25.48 -50.77
C LEU A 5 -38.21 -24.71 -50.36
N PHE A 6 -38.23 -23.38 -50.52
CA PHE A 6 -37.12 -22.51 -50.11
C PHE A 6 -37.26 -22.17 -48.62
N VAL A 7 -36.45 -22.83 -47.78
CA VAL A 7 -36.34 -22.51 -46.34
C VAL A 7 -35.39 -21.32 -46.19
N TRP A 8 -35.95 -20.15 -45.86
CA TRP A 8 -35.17 -18.95 -45.50
C TRP A 8 -34.70 -19.04 -44.05
N LEU A 9 -33.42 -19.35 -43.85
CA LEU A 9 -32.76 -19.30 -42.55
C LEU A 9 -32.37 -17.83 -42.25
N TRP A 10 -33.19 -17.13 -41.47
CA TRP A 10 -32.85 -15.81 -40.94
C TRP A 10 -31.83 -15.95 -39.81
N ILE A 11 -30.54 -15.76 -40.12
CA ILE A 11 -29.50 -15.57 -39.12
C ILE A 11 -29.69 -14.15 -38.56
N ILE A 12 -30.35 -14.05 -37.40
CA ILE A 12 -30.40 -12.80 -36.62
C ILE A 12 -29.02 -12.60 -36.00
N LEU A 13 -28.15 -11.88 -36.71
CA LEU A 13 -26.95 -11.27 -36.13
C LEU A 13 -27.42 -10.15 -35.20
N PHE A 14 -27.55 -10.46 -33.91
CA PHE A 14 -27.58 -9.41 -32.89
C PHE A 14 -26.22 -8.72 -32.93
N PRO A 15 -26.14 -7.42 -33.26
CA PRO A 15 -24.91 -6.69 -33.01
C PRO A 15 -24.62 -6.81 -31.51
N LEU A 16 -23.48 -7.41 -31.15
CA LEU A 16 -22.92 -7.23 -29.82
C LEU A 16 -22.65 -5.73 -29.68
N SER A 17 -23.64 -4.99 -29.22
CA SER A 17 -23.47 -3.64 -28.73
C SER A 17 -22.46 -3.73 -27.61
N ALA A 18 -21.20 -3.43 -27.91
CA ALA A 18 -20.20 -3.16 -26.89
C ALA A 18 -20.84 -2.12 -25.98
N LEU A 19 -21.17 -2.51 -24.74
CA LEU A 19 -21.65 -1.59 -23.73
C LEU A 19 -20.59 -0.50 -23.62
N SER A 20 -20.86 0.64 -24.25
CA SER A 20 -20.02 1.82 -24.16
C SER A 20 -19.97 2.18 -22.68
N GLN A 21 -18.85 1.87 -22.04
CA GLN A 21 -18.60 2.27 -20.66
C GLN A 21 -18.81 3.77 -20.60
N THR A 22 -19.71 4.19 -19.72
CA THR A 22 -20.13 5.57 -19.64
C THR A 22 -19.04 6.31 -18.86
N GLU A 23 -18.35 7.23 -19.52
CA GLU A 23 -17.41 8.16 -18.88
C GLU A 23 -18.06 8.83 -17.67
N GLY A 24 -17.26 9.16 -16.66
CA GLY A 24 -17.73 9.74 -15.41
C GLY A 24 -18.37 8.73 -14.44
N LYS A 25 -18.27 7.42 -14.70
CA LYS A 25 -18.83 6.39 -13.81
C LYS A 25 -17.78 5.57 -13.09
N ILE A 26 -18.13 5.15 -11.88
CA ILE A 26 -17.44 4.11 -11.12
C ILE A 26 -18.30 2.85 -11.14
N ILE A 27 -17.71 1.74 -11.58
CA ILE A 27 -18.34 0.42 -11.50
C ILE A 27 -17.71 -0.38 -10.35
N PHE A 28 -18.46 -1.35 -9.85
CA PHE A 28 -18.03 -2.20 -8.73
C PHE A 28 -18.10 -3.68 -9.08
N SER A 29 -17.29 -4.48 -8.42
CA SER A 29 -17.27 -5.94 -8.52
C SER A 29 -16.79 -6.56 -7.21
N ASN A 30 -17.14 -7.82 -6.98
CA ASN A 30 -16.56 -8.64 -5.90
C ASN A 30 -15.30 -9.40 -6.34
N GLN A 31 -14.85 -9.17 -7.57
CA GLN A 31 -13.62 -9.69 -8.15
C GLN A 31 -12.79 -8.57 -8.78
N LEU A 32 -11.51 -8.82 -8.98
CA LEU A 32 -10.62 -7.87 -9.64
C LEU A 32 -11.13 -7.55 -11.05
N ILE A 33 -11.21 -6.26 -11.38
CA ILE A 33 -11.77 -5.79 -12.66
C ILE A 33 -10.65 -5.71 -13.69
N ASP A 34 -10.77 -6.46 -14.79
CA ASP A 34 -9.92 -6.28 -15.96
C ASP A 34 -10.26 -4.94 -16.65
N PRO A 35 -9.34 -3.95 -16.71
CA PRO A 35 -9.61 -2.67 -17.37
C PRO A 35 -9.94 -2.81 -18.87
N ALA A 36 -9.44 -3.85 -19.54
CA ALA A 36 -9.68 -4.09 -20.95
C ALA A 36 -11.07 -4.69 -21.20
N LYS A 37 -11.57 -5.48 -20.24
CA LYS A 37 -12.84 -6.21 -20.30
C LYS A 37 -13.50 -6.20 -18.92
N PRO A 38 -14.03 -5.07 -18.45
CA PRO A 38 -14.68 -5.04 -17.16
C PRO A 38 -15.91 -5.93 -17.24
N GLU A 39 -15.86 -7.04 -16.51
CA GLU A 39 -16.92 -8.04 -16.47
C GLU A 39 -18.12 -7.53 -15.64
N LYS A 40 -19.00 -8.45 -15.23
CA LYS A 40 -20.25 -8.18 -14.50
C LYS A 40 -20.05 -7.14 -13.40
N THR A 41 -20.69 -6.00 -13.58
CA THR A 41 -20.82 -4.97 -12.56
C THR A 41 -21.81 -5.44 -11.50
N LEU A 42 -21.43 -5.34 -10.23
CA LEU A 42 -22.31 -5.57 -9.09
C LEU A 42 -22.71 -4.23 -8.47
N GLN A 43 -23.94 -4.15 -7.98
CA GLN A 43 -24.44 -3.01 -7.21
C GLN A 43 -24.94 -3.43 -5.83
N GLU A 44 -24.92 -4.72 -5.51
CA GLU A 44 -25.37 -5.27 -4.23
C GLU A 44 -24.27 -6.16 -3.65
N PHE A 45 -23.94 -5.91 -2.39
CA PHE A 45 -22.90 -6.59 -1.63
C PHE A 45 -23.43 -6.96 -0.24
N LYS A 46 -22.84 -8.00 0.35
CA LYS A 46 -23.04 -8.34 1.76
C LYS A 46 -21.87 -7.82 2.60
N ALA A 47 -22.12 -7.56 3.88
CA ALA A 47 -21.06 -7.19 4.81
C ALA A 47 -19.98 -8.28 4.84
N GLY A 48 -18.73 -7.86 4.64
CA GLY A 48 -17.56 -8.74 4.53
C GLY A 48 -17.19 -9.13 3.08
N ASP A 49 -18.05 -8.86 2.10
CA ASP A 49 -17.69 -9.07 0.69
C ASP A 49 -16.52 -8.16 0.31
N PRO A 50 -15.57 -8.65 -0.52
CA PRO A 50 -14.59 -7.78 -1.12
C PRO A 50 -15.24 -6.86 -2.15
N ILE A 51 -14.79 -5.62 -2.21
CA ILE A 51 -15.32 -4.61 -3.15
C ILE A 51 -14.16 -3.98 -3.90
N TYR A 52 -14.11 -4.27 -5.19
CA TYR A 52 -13.21 -3.65 -6.16
C TYR A 52 -14.00 -2.62 -6.97
N ALA A 53 -13.34 -1.54 -7.35
CA ALA A 53 -13.94 -0.50 -8.17
C ALA A 53 -13.03 -0.12 -9.34
N MET A 54 -13.65 0.37 -10.40
CA MET A 54 -12.96 0.93 -11.57
C MET A 54 -13.65 2.24 -11.94
N ALA A 55 -12.90 3.34 -11.89
CA ALA A 55 -13.37 4.63 -12.34
C ALA A 55 -13.03 4.84 -13.82
N PHE A 56 -14.03 5.18 -14.61
CA PHE A 56 -13.88 5.62 -16.00
C PHE A 56 -13.95 7.14 -16.04
N VAL A 57 -12.80 7.79 -16.15
CA VAL A 57 -12.72 9.25 -16.20
C VAL A 57 -12.77 9.74 -17.65
N PRO A 58 -13.35 10.92 -17.93
CA PRO A 58 -13.57 11.40 -19.29
C PRO A 58 -12.28 11.75 -20.05
N LYS A 59 -11.18 12.01 -19.33
CA LYS A 59 -9.88 12.37 -19.90
C LYS A 59 -8.76 11.77 -19.05
N SER A 60 -7.55 11.75 -19.58
CA SER A 60 -6.38 11.39 -18.77
C SER A 60 -6.19 12.37 -17.61
N PHE A 61 -5.57 11.91 -16.52
CA PHE A 61 -5.33 12.77 -15.36
C PHE A 61 -4.46 13.99 -15.70
N ALA A 62 -3.48 13.85 -16.60
CA ALA A 62 -2.68 14.97 -17.09
C ALA A 62 -3.54 16.05 -17.80
N ALA A 63 -4.54 15.61 -18.57
CA ALA A 63 -5.47 16.51 -19.25
C ALA A 63 -6.49 17.13 -18.28
N ILE A 64 -6.98 16.39 -17.28
CA ILE A 64 -7.90 16.90 -16.24
C ILE A 64 -7.27 18.06 -15.47
N ILE A 65 -6.02 17.90 -15.04
CA ILE A 65 -5.30 18.95 -14.29
C ILE A 65 -4.74 20.07 -15.19
N LYS A 66 -4.99 20.01 -16.51
CA LYS A 66 -4.52 20.98 -17.51
C LYS A 66 -3.01 21.19 -17.46
N ASN A 67 -2.25 20.11 -17.20
CA ASN A 67 -0.80 20.14 -17.16
C ASN A 67 -0.22 18.83 -17.71
N GLU A 68 0.08 18.81 -19.01
CA GLU A 68 0.64 17.64 -19.70
C GLU A 68 2.04 17.26 -19.23
N THR A 69 2.77 18.21 -18.63
CA THR A 69 4.13 17.99 -18.10
C THR A 69 4.14 17.47 -16.66
N ALA A 70 2.99 17.42 -16.00
CA ALA A 70 2.88 16.94 -14.63
C ALA A 70 3.28 15.46 -14.55
N LYS A 71 4.27 15.18 -13.72
CA LYS A 71 4.74 13.80 -13.47
C LYS A 71 3.87 13.05 -12.45
N LYS A 72 3.06 13.80 -11.68
CA LYS A 72 2.29 13.29 -10.56
C LYS A 72 1.11 14.22 -10.27
N THR A 73 -0.02 13.65 -9.86
CA THR A 73 -1.16 14.39 -9.29
C THR A 73 -1.79 13.57 -8.16
N SER A 74 -2.62 14.21 -7.34
CA SER A 74 -3.48 13.54 -6.38
C SER A 74 -4.92 13.52 -6.86
N VAL A 75 -5.62 12.45 -6.51
CA VAL A 75 -7.08 12.36 -6.56
C VAL A 75 -7.61 12.04 -5.17
N GLU A 76 -8.82 12.48 -4.89
CA GLU A 76 -9.49 12.25 -3.62
C GLU A 76 -10.65 11.30 -3.86
N ILE A 77 -10.74 10.26 -3.04
CA ILE A 77 -11.80 9.26 -3.12
C ILE A 77 -12.64 9.41 -1.86
N PHE A 78 -13.88 9.83 -2.04
CA PHE A 78 -14.84 10.03 -0.96
C PHE A 78 -15.84 8.89 -0.92
N LEU A 79 -16.13 8.40 0.28
CA LEU A 79 -17.24 7.50 0.55
C LEU A 79 -18.32 8.26 1.33
N TYR A 80 -19.55 8.23 0.84
CA TYR A 80 -20.73 8.77 1.49
C TYR A 80 -21.73 7.64 1.76
N VAL A 81 -22.43 7.71 2.89
CA VAL A 81 -23.70 6.98 3.06
C VAL A 81 -24.82 7.90 2.61
N ILE A 82 -25.66 7.42 1.69
CA ILE A 82 -26.88 8.11 1.32
C ILE A 82 -27.94 7.81 2.38
N LYS A 83 -28.43 8.85 3.05
CA LYS A 83 -29.55 8.72 3.98
C LYS A 83 -30.85 9.06 3.25
N PRO A 84 -31.92 8.24 3.44
CA PRO A 84 -33.22 8.57 2.88
C PRO A 84 -33.70 9.91 3.46
N PRO A 85 -34.51 10.67 2.71
CA PRO A 85 -35.06 11.91 3.22
C PRO A 85 -35.98 11.67 4.42
N LEU A 86 -35.95 12.55 5.42
CA LEU A 86 -36.82 12.45 6.60
C LEU A 86 -38.29 12.75 6.25
N TYR A 87 -38.49 13.59 5.21
CA TYR A 87 -39.79 13.98 4.71
C TYR A 87 -39.82 13.86 3.18
N SER A 88 -40.99 13.63 2.59
CA SER A 88 -41.15 13.42 1.15
C SER A 88 -40.69 14.57 0.24
N TYR A 89 -40.55 15.78 0.77
CA TYR A 89 -40.07 16.96 0.04
C TYR A 89 -38.55 17.13 0.08
N GLN A 90 -37.84 16.38 0.93
CA GLN A 90 -36.38 16.44 1.02
C GLN A 90 -35.75 15.51 -0.01
N GLN A 91 -34.57 15.89 -0.49
CA GLN A 91 -33.71 14.98 -1.24
C GLN A 91 -32.93 14.09 -0.26
N PRO A 92 -32.51 12.87 -0.68
CA PRO A 92 -31.58 12.08 0.10
C PRO A 92 -30.32 12.90 0.46
N SER A 93 -29.83 12.76 1.69
CA SER A 93 -28.63 13.47 2.13
C SER A 93 -27.37 12.62 2.00
N GLU A 94 -26.27 13.26 1.61
CA GLU A 94 -24.95 12.63 1.56
C GLU A 94 -24.22 12.83 2.89
N ASN A 95 -24.04 11.76 3.66
CA ASN A 95 -23.25 11.82 4.88
C ASN A 95 -21.87 11.23 4.61
N GLN A 96 -20.84 12.08 4.61
CA GLN A 96 -19.47 11.62 4.37
C GLN A 96 -19.03 10.66 5.47
N LEU A 97 -18.58 9.47 5.07
CA LEU A 97 -17.95 8.50 5.97
C LEU A 97 -16.47 8.82 6.12
N VAL A 98 -15.77 8.92 4.99
CA VAL A 98 -14.31 9.03 4.94
C VAL A 98 -13.88 9.51 3.57
N PHE A 99 -12.67 10.05 3.50
CA PHE A 99 -11.99 10.28 2.23
C PHE A 99 -10.54 9.79 2.33
N SER A 100 -9.94 9.50 1.19
CA SER A 100 -8.52 9.16 1.08
C SER A 100 -7.90 9.83 -0.13
N THR A 101 -6.63 10.20 -0.03
CA THR A 101 -5.86 10.78 -1.13
C THR A 101 -5.02 9.71 -1.80
N LEU A 102 -5.28 9.45 -3.09
CA LEU A 102 -4.48 8.57 -3.94
C LEU A 102 -3.57 9.42 -4.82
N TRP A 103 -2.27 9.17 -4.76
CA TRP A 103 -1.32 9.76 -5.69
C TRP A 103 -1.21 8.92 -6.97
N ILE A 104 -1.35 9.58 -8.11
CA ILE A 104 -1.22 9.03 -9.46
C ILE A 104 0.07 9.57 -10.07
N SER A 105 0.89 8.70 -10.65
CA SER A 105 2.12 9.07 -11.34
C SER A 105 2.41 8.13 -12.51
N GLY A 106 3.54 8.35 -13.19
CA GLY A 106 4.02 7.42 -14.21
C GLY A 106 3.04 7.22 -15.37
N LYS A 107 2.79 5.97 -15.76
CA LYS A 107 1.90 5.65 -16.88
C LYS A 107 0.43 5.90 -16.53
N ALA A 108 0.07 5.78 -15.24
CA ALA A 108 -1.29 6.03 -14.80
C ALA A 108 -1.77 7.47 -15.06
N MET A 109 -0.87 8.45 -15.20
CA MET A 109 -1.20 9.83 -15.60
C MET A 109 -1.91 9.93 -16.95
N GLN A 110 -1.67 8.97 -17.85
CA GLN A 110 -2.22 8.94 -19.21
C GLN A 110 -3.47 8.05 -19.33
N ASN A 111 -3.85 7.36 -18.27
CA ASN A 111 -4.98 6.44 -18.31
C ASN A 111 -6.31 7.18 -18.10
N THR A 112 -7.35 6.68 -18.76
CA THR A 112 -8.76 7.07 -18.53
C THR A 112 -9.50 6.07 -17.62
N LYS A 113 -8.79 5.03 -17.16
CA LYS A 113 -9.31 3.97 -16.31
C LYS A 113 -8.44 3.91 -15.07
N LEU A 114 -9.05 4.05 -13.90
CA LEU A 114 -8.35 4.04 -12.63
C LEU A 114 -8.91 2.92 -11.76
N PRO A 115 -8.13 1.85 -11.48
CA PRO A 115 -8.52 0.87 -10.48
C PRO A 115 -8.56 1.53 -9.09
N LEU A 116 -9.62 1.25 -8.36
CA LEU A 116 -9.85 1.74 -7.01
C LEU A 116 -10.10 0.55 -6.07
N ASP A 117 -9.27 0.43 -5.04
CA ASP A 117 -9.47 -0.53 -3.98
C ASP A 117 -10.39 0.06 -2.91
N ILE A 118 -11.65 -0.40 -2.83
CA ILE A 118 -12.58 0.03 -1.78
C ILE A 118 -12.36 -0.82 -0.53
N VAL A 119 -12.64 -2.11 -0.60
CA VAL A 119 -12.31 -3.10 0.44
C VAL A 119 -11.91 -4.41 -0.24
N PRO A 120 -10.74 -4.47 -0.90
CA PRO A 120 -10.31 -5.64 -1.66
C PRO A 120 -9.93 -6.79 -0.72
N GLN A 121 -9.61 -7.95 -1.30
CA GLN A 121 -8.87 -8.97 -0.57
C GLN A 121 -7.42 -8.52 -0.37
N ALA A 122 -6.82 -8.83 0.78
CA ALA A 122 -5.46 -8.40 1.10
C ALA A 122 -4.39 -8.90 0.11
N SER A 123 -4.58 -10.08 -0.48
CA SER A 123 -3.70 -10.65 -1.52
C SER A 123 -3.85 -10.01 -2.90
N SER A 124 -4.91 -9.22 -3.10
CA SER A 124 -5.32 -8.70 -4.40
C SER A 124 -5.38 -7.17 -4.42
N MET A 125 -4.76 -6.51 -3.43
CA MET A 125 -4.64 -5.05 -3.41
C MET A 125 -3.82 -4.59 -4.61
N THR A 126 -4.42 -3.71 -5.40
CA THR A 126 -3.78 -3.09 -6.56
C THR A 126 -3.09 -1.78 -6.16
N ALA A 127 -3.68 -1.08 -5.19
CA ALA A 127 -3.04 0.03 -4.52
C ALA A 127 -1.92 -0.48 -3.62
N TYR A 128 -0.87 0.31 -3.45
CA TYR A 128 0.41 -0.04 -2.77
C TYR A 128 1.41 -0.84 -3.61
N GLY A 129 0.95 -1.65 -4.58
CA GLY A 129 1.80 -2.56 -5.34
C GLY A 129 2.59 -1.93 -6.49
N THR A 130 2.29 -0.69 -6.87
CA THR A 130 2.95 0.00 -7.98
C THR A 130 3.45 1.38 -7.57
N SER A 131 4.55 1.83 -8.17
CA SER A 131 5.01 3.22 -8.00
C SER A 131 4.04 4.24 -8.61
N ASP A 132 3.18 3.81 -9.53
CA ASP A 132 2.24 4.66 -10.24
C ASP A 132 1.02 5.04 -9.38
N LEU A 133 0.62 4.20 -8.42
CA LEU A 133 -0.55 4.40 -7.55
C LEU A 133 -0.18 4.23 -6.08
N THR A 134 -0.19 5.33 -5.31
CA THR A 134 0.25 5.30 -3.90
C THR A 134 -0.70 6.08 -3.00
N TYR A 135 -1.24 5.41 -1.97
CA TYR A 135 -1.94 6.09 -0.87
C TYR A 135 -0.95 6.62 0.16
N THR A 136 -1.35 7.69 0.85
CA THR A 136 -0.58 8.24 1.97
C THR A 136 -0.58 7.27 3.16
N LYS A 137 0.47 7.34 3.97
CA LYS A 137 0.55 6.66 5.27
C LYS A 137 0.64 7.71 6.37
N PHE A 138 -0.23 7.63 7.37
CA PHE A 138 -0.20 8.51 8.54
C PHE A 138 0.06 7.66 9.79
N GLY A 139 1.21 7.88 10.44
CA GLY A 139 1.65 7.03 11.55
C GLY A 139 1.82 5.56 11.11
N GLN A 140 1.12 4.64 11.77
CA GLN A 140 1.15 3.20 11.44
C GLN A 140 0.02 2.76 10.49
N GLN A 141 -0.85 3.68 10.09
CA GLN A 141 -2.04 3.37 9.31
C GLN A 141 -1.92 3.90 7.88
N PHE A 142 -2.21 3.05 6.90
CA PHE A 142 -2.33 3.44 5.50
C PHE A 142 -3.72 4.03 5.22
N ASP A 143 -3.81 4.94 4.24
CA ASP A 143 -5.08 5.49 3.75
C ASP A 143 -5.83 4.46 2.85
N GLY A 144 -6.74 4.92 2.00
CA GLY A 144 -7.39 4.13 0.97
C GLY A 144 -8.18 2.95 1.55
N PRO A 145 -7.97 1.71 1.05
CA PRO A 145 -8.78 0.57 1.44
C PRO A 145 -8.74 0.23 2.94
N VAL A 146 -7.67 0.59 3.65
CA VAL A 146 -7.59 0.41 5.10
C VAL A 146 -8.59 1.33 5.81
N LYS A 147 -8.54 2.63 5.51
CA LYS A 147 -9.49 3.61 6.08
C LYS A 147 -10.92 3.38 5.61
N PHE A 148 -11.12 2.93 4.37
CA PHE A 148 -12.45 2.59 3.87
C PHE A 148 -13.05 1.40 4.62
N ALA A 149 -12.29 0.33 4.84
CA ALA A 149 -12.72 -0.81 5.67
C ALA A 149 -13.03 -0.35 7.10
N GLU A 150 -12.17 0.44 7.73
CA GLU A 150 -12.43 0.97 9.07
C GLU A 150 -13.72 1.81 9.13
N ALA A 151 -13.94 2.70 8.17
CA ALA A 151 -15.14 3.52 8.12
C ALA A 151 -16.41 2.68 7.91
N LEU A 152 -16.36 1.67 7.03
CA LEU A 152 -17.48 0.74 6.82
C LEU A 152 -17.77 -0.11 8.06
N SER A 153 -16.78 -0.34 8.94
CA SER A 153 -16.99 -1.08 10.20
C SER A 153 -17.88 -0.35 11.20
N GLY A 154 -18.01 0.98 11.06
CA GLY A 154 -18.88 1.81 11.90
C GLY A 154 -20.34 1.86 11.44
N LEU A 155 -20.73 1.15 10.36
CA LEU A 155 -22.11 1.10 9.91
C LEU A 155 -22.99 0.28 10.85
N GLU A 156 -24.22 0.74 11.07
CA GLU A 156 -25.23 -0.01 11.81
C GLU A 156 -25.70 -1.25 11.02
N ARG A 157 -26.33 -2.21 11.69
CA ARG A 157 -27.00 -3.34 11.01
C ARG A 157 -28.07 -2.84 10.03
N GLY A 158 -28.18 -3.47 8.86
CA GLY A 158 -29.18 -3.13 7.84
C GLY A 158 -28.60 -2.99 6.44
N LYS A 159 -29.34 -2.29 5.58
CA LYS A 159 -29.01 -2.01 4.17
C LYS A 159 -28.60 -0.54 4.03
N HIS A 160 -27.40 -0.27 3.52
CA HIS A 160 -26.85 1.08 3.31
C HIS A 160 -26.47 1.29 1.85
N THR A 161 -26.89 2.41 1.27
CA THR A 161 -26.40 2.83 -0.05
C THR A 161 -25.13 3.66 0.14
N ILE A 162 -24.03 3.19 -0.44
CA ILE A 162 -22.73 3.84 -0.42
C ILE A 162 -22.49 4.49 -1.78
N MET A 163 -22.16 5.77 -1.75
CA MET A 163 -21.71 6.50 -2.93
C MET A 163 -20.21 6.74 -2.84
N VAL A 164 -19.54 6.43 -3.94
CA VAL A 164 -18.12 6.70 -4.14
C VAL A 164 -17.99 7.84 -5.13
N LYS A 165 -17.30 8.91 -4.74
CA LYS A 165 -16.94 10.03 -5.62
C LYS A 165 -15.43 10.10 -5.77
N LEU A 166 -14.97 10.21 -7.01
CA LEU A 166 -13.57 10.45 -7.35
C LEU A 166 -13.43 11.91 -7.77
N ASN A 167 -12.69 12.68 -6.97
CA ASN A 167 -12.40 14.08 -7.26
C ASN A 167 -10.96 14.23 -7.74
N CYS A 168 -10.75 15.10 -8.72
CA CYS A 168 -9.42 15.53 -9.15
C CYS A 168 -9.46 17.05 -9.35
N ASN A 169 -8.51 17.76 -8.72
CA ASN A 169 -8.47 19.22 -8.75
C ASN A 169 -9.81 19.88 -8.36
N TYR A 170 -10.41 19.40 -7.26
CA TYR A 170 -11.69 19.87 -6.71
C TYR A 170 -12.95 19.61 -7.58
N GLU A 171 -12.82 18.93 -8.72
CA GLU A 171 -13.95 18.55 -9.57
C GLU A 171 -14.24 17.05 -9.44
N SER A 172 -15.53 16.67 -9.38
CA SER A 172 -15.95 15.27 -9.45
C SER A 172 -15.75 14.77 -10.88
N VAL A 173 -14.86 13.79 -11.06
CA VAL A 173 -14.50 13.25 -12.38
C VAL A 173 -15.09 11.87 -12.64
N ALA A 174 -15.52 11.17 -11.58
CA ALA A 174 -16.32 9.96 -11.68
C ALA A 174 -17.11 9.70 -10.40
N GLU A 175 -18.30 9.11 -10.53
CA GLU A 175 -19.11 8.68 -9.38
C GLU A 175 -19.77 7.32 -9.62
N GLY A 176 -20.05 6.61 -8.55
CA GLY A 176 -20.80 5.36 -8.60
C GLY A 176 -21.41 5.04 -7.24
N GLN A 177 -22.44 4.20 -7.25
CA GLN A 177 -23.12 3.77 -6.04
C GLN A 177 -23.24 2.26 -5.99
N PHE A 178 -23.16 1.71 -4.79
CA PHE A 178 -23.52 0.33 -4.49
C PHE A 178 -24.28 0.27 -3.18
N THR A 179 -24.96 -0.84 -2.94
CA THR A 179 -25.63 -1.14 -1.69
C THR A 179 -24.90 -2.24 -0.96
N ILE A 180 -24.74 -2.09 0.34
CA ILE A 180 -24.21 -3.11 1.23
C ILE A 180 -25.23 -3.46 2.31
N GLU A 181 -25.44 -4.75 2.54
CA GLU A 181 -26.37 -5.26 3.54
C GLU A 181 -25.68 -6.23 4.51
N GLY A 182 -25.90 -6.06 5.80
CA GLY A 182 -25.35 -6.96 6.80
C GLY A 182 -25.95 -6.82 8.19
N THR A 183 -25.80 -7.86 8.99
CA THR A 183 -26.17 -7.87 10.41
C THR A 183 -25.02 -7.48 11.33
N ASP A 184 -23.78 -7.55 10.83
CA ASP A 184 -22.56 -7.19 11.55
C ASP A 184 -21.52 -6.61 10.57
N PHE A 185 -21.13 -5.35 10.79
CA PHE A 185 -20.10 -4.67 9.99
C PHE A 185 -18.72 -4.68 10.67
N SER A 186 -18.60 -5.18 11.91
CA SER A 186 -17.31 -5.30 12.61
C SER A 186 -16.32 -6.20 11.88
N VAL A 187 -16.81 -7.07 10.97
CA VAL A 187 -15.99 -7.84 10.02
C VAL A 187 -15.01 -6.96 9.23
N TYR A 188 -15.38 -5.71 8.94
CA TYR A 188 -14.50 -4.77 8.24
C TYR A 188 -13.39 -4.21 9.12
N LYS A 189 -13.53 -4.20 10.45
CA LYS A 189 -12.43 -3.83 11.35
C LYS A 189 -11.29 -4.84 11.24
N ASN A 190 -11.63 -6.13 11.29
CA ASN A 190 -10.67 -7.21 11.07
C ASN A 190 -10.04 -7.15 9.66
N LEU A 191 -10.83 -6.79 8.64
CA LEU A 191 -10.32 -6.61 7.28
C LEU A 191 -9.35 -5.41 7.19
N SER A 192 -9.68 -4.28 7.82
CA SER A 192 -8.81 -3.10 7.91
C SER A 192 -7.44 -3.48 8.48
N ASP A 193 -7.40 -4.23 9.58
CA ASP A 193 -6.14 -4.64 10.20
C ASP A 193 -5.31 -5.56 9.27
N LYS A 194 -5.97 -6.49 8.56
CA LYS A 194 -5.33 -7.36 7.55
C LYS A 194 -4.79 -6.56 6.36
N LEU A 195 -5.57 -5.60 5.85
CA LEU A 195 -5.16 -4.72 4.75
C LEU A 195 -3.97 -3.85 5.16
N ASN A 196 -3.97 -3.33 6.39
CA ASN A 196 -2.87 -2.51 6.89
C ASN A 196 -1.57 -3.31 7.00
N ALA A 197 -1.65 -4.55 7.50
CA ALA A 197 -0.51 -5.46 7.56
C ALA A 197 0.01 -5.83 6.16
N ALA A 198 -0.90 -6.11 5.22
CA ALA A 198 -0.52 -6.44 3.85
C ALA A 198 0.10 -5.24 3.11
N ALA A 199 -0.43 -4.02 3.28
CA ALA A 199 0.12 -2.80 2.68
C ALA A 199 1.56 -2.53 3.16
N ALA A 200 1.85 -2.77 4.44
CA ALA A 200 3.21 -2.70 4.98
C ALA A 200 4.16 -3.72 4.31
N GLY A 201 3.66 -4.93 4.05
CA GLY A 201 4.41 -5.98 3.35
C GLY A 201 4.70 -5.65 1.89
N ILE A 202 3.74 -5.07 1.17
CA ILE A 202 3.88 -4.74 -0.26
C ILE A 202 4.99 -3.69 -0.47
N GLN A 203 5.02 -2.62 0.33
CA GLN A 203 6.07 -1.58 0.21
C GLN A 203 7.49 -2.13 0.41
N THR A 204 7.61 -3.27 1.08
CA THR A 204 8.88 -3.89 1.42
C THR A 204 9.14 -5.18 0.65
N GLN A 205 8.27 -5.56 -0.28
CA GLN A 205 8.36 -6.83 -1.00
C GLN A 205 9.64 -6.94 -1.85
N SER A 206 10.12 -5.82 -2.39
CA SER A 206 11.38 -5.75 -3.14
C SER A 206 12.56 -5.30 -2.29
N ALA A 207 12.33 -4.99 -1.01
CA ALA A 207 13.39 -4.52 -0.14
C ALA A 207 14.32 -5.69 0.22
N THR A 208 15.62 -5.43 0.17
CA THR A 208 16.67 -6.40 0.48
C THR A 208 17.55 -5.86 1.59
N VAL A 209 18.42 -6.72 2.11
CA VAL A 209 19.57 -6.25 2.90
C VAL A 209 20.48 -5.41 1.97
N PRO A 210 21.04 -4.28 2.44
CA PRO A 210 22.02 -3.51 1.66
C PRO A 210 23.21 -4.38 1.21
N LYS A 211 23.84 -3.99 0.11
CA LYS A 211 25.09 -4.65 -0.31
C LYS A 211 26.22 -4.28 0.68
N PRO A 212 27.10 -5.22 1.05
CA PRO A 212 28.25 -4.91 1.89
C PRO A 212 29.18 -3.93 1.15
N ALA A 213 29.65 -2.91 1.86
CA ALA A 213 30.70 -2.00 1.38
C ALA A 213 32.10 -2.53 1.71
N MET A 214 32.20 -3.43 2.70
CA MET A 214 33.40 -4.20 3.00
C MET A 214 33.03 -5.61 3.49
N THR A 215 33.97 -6.55 3.40
CA THR A 215 33.85 -7.91 3.92
C THR A 215 35.03 -8.18 4.83
N ASP A 216 34.76 -8.33 6.13
CA ASP A 216 35.76 -8.65 7.15
C ASP A 216 35.11 -9.60 8.17
N ALA A 217 35.30 -10.89 7.97
CA ALA A 217 34.65 -11.93 8.77
C ALA A 217 34.97 -11.82 10.27
N LYS A 218 36.17 -11.34 10.63
CA LYS A 218 36.56 -11.18 12.03
C LYS A 218 35.80 -10.02 12.65
N LEU A 219 35.76 -8.88 11.96
CA LEU A 219 35.03 -7.71 12.43
C LEU A 219 33.51 -7.98 12.49
N GLU A 220 32.95 -8.67 11.49
CA GLU A 220 31.54 -9.07 11.48
C GLU A 220 31.18 -9.96 12.68
N ALA A 221 32.03 -10.93 13.03
CA ALA A 221 31.83 -11.75 14.22
C ALA A 221 31.89 -10.92 15.50
N GLU A 222 32.85 -9.99 15.59
CA GLU A 222 33.00 -9.09 16.73
C GLU A 222 31.78 -8.17 16.91
N MET A 223 31.27 -7.62 15.81
CA MET A 223 30.04 -6.83 15.77
C MET A 223 28.83 -7.65 16.19
N LEU A 224 28.71 -8.89 15.70
CA LEU A 224 27.60 -9.76 16.04
C LEU A 224 27.57 -10.09 17.53
N ASP A 225 28.73 -10.34 18.14
CA ASP A 225 28.86 -10.56 19.59
C ASP A 225 28.47 -9.32 20.39
N ALA A 226 28.97 -8.15 19.97
CA ALA A 226 28.65 -6.88 20.61
C ALA A 226 27.15 -6.54 20.53
N LEU A 227 26.53 -6.80 19.37
CA LEU A 227 25.11 -6.63 19.15
C LEU A 227 24.30 -7.55 20.06
N LYS A 228 24.56 -8.87 20.05
CA LYS A 228 23.83 -9.85 20.86
C LYS A 228 23.95 -9.58 22.37
N SER A 229 25.07 -9.01 22.80
CA SER A 229 25.31 -8.63 24.20
C SER A 229 24.56 -7.36 24.61
N SER A 230 24.20 -6.50 23.65
CA SER A 230 23.52 -5.22 23.90
C SER A 230 22.12 -5.39 24.50
N GLN A 231 21.70 -4.41 25.30
CA GLN A 231 20.33 -4.37 25.82
C GLN A 231 19.32 -4.21 24.68
N THR A 232 19.64 -3.42 23.66
CA THR A 232 18.76 -3.17 22.52
C THR A 232 18.44 -4.45 21.75
N PHE A 233 19.40 -5.36 21.59
CA PHE A 233 19.11 -6.66 21.00
C PHE A 233 18.16 -7.49 21.87
N LYS A 234 18.40 -7.51 23.18
CA LYS A 234 17.62 -8.27 24.17
C LYS A 234 16.18 -7.75 24.34
N THR A 235 15.93 -6.45 24.15
CA THR A 235 14.61 -5.86 24.38
C THR A 235 13.87 -5.42 23.12
N ARG A 236 14.56 -4.94 22.08
CA ARG A 236 13.93 -4.32 20.90
C ARG A 236 14.04 -5.17 19.63
N MET A 237 15.18 -5.81 19.38
CA MET A 237 15.40 -6.56 18.13
C MET A 237 14.95 -8.02 18.20
N GLN A 238 15.18 -8.68 19.34
CA GLN A 238 14.75 -10.03 19.72
C GLN A 238 14.54 -11.03 18.56
N GLY A 239 15.45 -11.98 18.38
CA GLY A 239 15.25 -13.05 17.40
C GLY A 239 16.55 -13.70 16.93
N ALA A 240 16.46 -14.43 15.81
CA ALA A 240 17.61 -15.00 15.15
C ALA A 240 18.23 -13.97 14.18
N VAL A 241 19.50 -13.61 14.39
CA VAL A 241 20.24 -12.82 13.39
C VAL A 241 20.49 -13.70 12.18
N LEU A 242 19.97 -13.27 11.02
CA LEU A 242 20.11 -13.98 9.76
C LEU A 242 21.34 -13.51 8.98
N LYS A 243 21.62 -12.20 9.00
CA LYS A 243 22.72 -11.60 8.25
C LYS A 243 23.17 -10.29 8.89
N LEU A 244 24.47 -10.02 8.87
CA LEU A 244 25.08 -8.74 9.17
C LEU A 244 25.96 -8.37 7.99
N VAL A 245 25.85 -7.14 7.50
CA VAL A 245 26.72 -6.60 6.43
C VAL A 245 27.25 -5.25 6.85
N ILE A 246 28.54 -5.01 6.66
CA ILE A 246 29.14 -3.71 6.93
C ILE A 246 28.80 -2.78 5.76
N THR A 247 28.19 -1.64 6.06
CA THR A 247 27.68 -0.68 5.06
C THR A 247 28.59 0.51 4.84
N ASP A 248 29.55 0.73 5.74
CA ASP A 248 30.63 1.68 5.53
C ASP A 248 31.85 0.99 4.87
N PRO A 249 32.56 1.67 3.94
CA PRO A 249 33.74 1.10 3.29
C PRO A 249 35.00 1.10 4.17
N ASP A 250 35.02 1.94 5.22
CA ASP A 250 36.10 2.03 6.21
C ASP A 250 35.58 2.65 7.52
N TRP A 251 36.40 2.62 8.56
CA TRP A 251 36.15 3.27 9.84
C TRP A 251 36.16 4.79 9.75
N SER A 252 35.20 5.42 10.40
CA SER A 252 35.18 6.87 10.62
C SER A 252 35.81 7.22 11.97
N ILE A 253 36.84 8.08 11.98
CA ILE A 253 37.52 8.51 13.21
C ILE A 253 36.84 9.75 13.78
N ARG A 254 36.48 9.71 15.07
CA ARG A 254 36.01 10.88 15.82
C ARG A 254 37.12 11.41 16.72
N ARG A 255 37.37 12.72 16.62
CA ARG A 255 38.39 13.43 17.39
C ARG A 255 37.75 14.43 18.33
N HIS A 256 38.45 14.75 19.42
CA HIS A 256 38.10 15.87 20.28
C HIS A 256 38.29 17.17 19.49
N GLU A 257 37.29 18.04 19.49
CA GLU A 257 37.23 19.21 18.60
C GLU A 257 38.39 20.19 18.82
N ILE A 258 38.85 20.32 20.07
CA ILE A 258 39.89 21.30 20.44
C ILE A 258 41.29 20.70 20.34
N SER A 259 41.50 19.50 20.90
CA SER A 259 42.83 18.92 21.06
C SER A 259 43.25 18.05 19.88
N GLY A 260 42.31 17.70 18.98
CA GLY A 260 42.55 16.76 17.88
C GLY A 260 42.80 15.31 18.33
N ALA A 261 42.75 15.04 19.63
CA ALA A 261 42.96 13.72 20.21
C ALA A 261 41.92 12.74 19.65
N ILE A 262 42.35 11.55 19.25
CA ILE A 262 41.45 10.48 18.79
C ILE A 262 40.65 10.00 20.00
N LEU A 263 39.32 10.05 19.89
CA LEU A 263 38.41 9.56 20.94
C LEU A 263 38.03 8.11 20.66
N HIS A 264 37.55 7.86 19.45
CA HIS A 264 37.12 6.55 19.00
C HIS A 264 37.06 6.52 17.48
N ARG A 265 36.83 5.34 16.94
CA ARG A 265 36.34 5.16 15.58
C ARG A 265 35.00 4.44 15.59
N TYR A 266 34.16 4.71 14.60
CA TYR A 266 32.88 4.04 14.44
C TYR A 266 32.71 3.54 13.01
N ILE A 267 31.84 2.55 12.86
CA ILE A 267 31.51 1.94 11.59
C ILE A 267 30.06 1.47 11.62
N ARG A 268 29.38 1.52 10.48
CA ARG A 268 27.97 1.16 10.36
C ARG A 268 27.79 -0.15 9.61
N ALA A 269 26.75 -0.88 10.02
CA ALA A 269 26.31 -2.11 9.41
C ALA A 269 24.79 -2.10 9.24
N ALA A 270 24.29 -3.03 8.43
CA ALA A 270 22.89 -3.42 8.41
C ALA A 270 22.74 -4.84 8.95
N VAL A 271 21.67 -5.10 9.71
CA VAL A 271 21.42 -6.39 10.35
C VAL A 271 20.01 -6.87 10.03
N ALA A 272 19.90 -8.08 9.47
CA ALA A 272 18.64 -8.77 9.27
C ALA A 272 18.36 -9.72 10.44
N VAL A 273 17.18 -9.61 11.04
CA VAL A 273 16.72 -10.43 12.16
C VAL A 273 15.39 -11.09 11.81
N LYS A 274 15.27 -12.38 12.12
CA LYS A 274 14.00 -13.11 12.11
C LYS A 274 13.45 -13.20 13.53
N GLU A 275 12.32 -12.56 13.74
CA GLU A 275 11.64 -12.52 15.03
C GLU A 275 10.89 -13.83 15.31
N GLY A 276 10.49 -14.04 16.57
CA GLY A 276 9.79 -15.26 17.00
C GLY A 276 8.48 -15.54 16.24
N GLY A 277 7.82 -14.50 15.71
CA GLY A 277 6.63 -14.62 14.86
C GLY A 277 6.90 -14.99 13.39
N GLY A 278 8.17 -15.21 13.02
CA GLY A 278 8.57 -15.55 11.66
C GLY A 278 8.83 -14.34 10.75
N THR A 279 8.47 -13.13 11.17
CA THR A 279 8.72 -11.88 10.45
C THR A 279 10.22 -11.55 10.38
N CYS A 280 10.71 -11.18 9.20
CA CYS A 280 12.06 -10.69 9.00
C CYS A 280 12.09 -9.15 8.97
N ARG A 281 12.99 -8.55 9.75
CA ARG A 281 13.24 -7.10 9.76
C ARG A 281 14.71 -6.80 9.48
N VAL A 282 14.95 -5.75 8.70
CA VAL A 282 16.28 -5.18 8.50
C VAL A 282 16.40 -3.92 9.34
N TRP A 283 17.47 -3.84 10.10
CA TRP A 283 17.94 -2.66 10.80
C TRP A 283 19.04 -2.04 9.93
N PRO A 284 18.74 -1.03 9.08
CA PRO A 284 19.68 -0.54 8.07
C PRO A 284 20.86 0.25 8.63
N LEU A 285 20.72 0.72 9.86
CA LEU A 285 21.69 1.55 10.54
C LEU A 285 21.94 0.94 11.92
N VAL A 286 22.99 0.14 12.05
CA VAL A 286 23.52 -0.34 13.31
C VAL A 286 24.95 0.17 13.43
N THR A 287 25.22 0.96 14.46
CA THR A 287 26.52 1.59 14.67
C THR A 287 27.32 0.81 15.71
N PHE A 288 28.60 0.57 15.38
CA PHE A 288 29.58 -0.01 16.28
C PHE A 288 30.73 0.96 16.48
N GLN A 289 31.31 0.98 17.68
CA GLN A 289 32.39 1.88 18.07
C GLN A 289 33.57 1.11 18.65
N GLN A 290 34.79 1.60 18.44
CA GLN A 290 36.00 1.18 19.15
C GLN A 290 36.66 2.40 19.80
N ASP A 291 36.73 2.41 21.13
CA ASP A 291 37.40 3.48 21.88
C ASP A 291 38.91 3.47 21.64
N TYR A 292 39.53 4.64 21.66
CA TYR A 292 40.98 4.77 21.51
C TYR A 292 41.62 5.01 22.87
N VAL A 293 42.36 4.00 23.37
CA VAL A 293 42.97 4.02 24.70
C VAL A 293 44.38 3.44 24.64
N GLY A 294 45.37 4.14 25.18
CA GLY A 294 46.76 3.66 25.23
C GLY A 294 47.36 3.40 23.85
N ASN A 295 47.12 4.32 22.91
CA ASN A 295 47.63 4.28 21.53
C ASN A 295 47.07 3.11 20.66
N ARG A 296 45.93 2.53 21.04
CA ARG A 296 45.27 1.45 20.29
C ARG A 296 43.75 1.53 20.38
N PHE A 297 43.09 1.02 19.35
CA PHE A 297 41.64 0.82 19.36
C PHE A 297 41.27 -0.43 20.17
N GLN A 298 40.24 -0.31 21.00
CA GLN A 298 39.68 -1.41 21.79
C GLN A 298 38.74 -2.30 20.96
N LYS A 299 38.17 -3.34 21.58
CA LYS A 299 37.14 -4.18 20.97
C LYS A 299 35.89 -3.35 20.62
N ALA A 300 35.21 -3.73 19.55
CA ALA A 300 33.98 -3.13 19.09
C ALA A 300 32.89 -3.31 20.14
N LYS A 301 32.17 -2.22 20.40
CA LYS A 301 30.96 -2.20 21.21
C LYS A 301 29.79 -1.70 20.35
N PHE A 302 28.61 -2.18 20.70
CA PHE A 302 27.38 -1.65 20.15
C PHE A 302 27.17 -0.21 20.63
N ASP A 303 26.85 0.69 19.70
CA ASP A 303 26.64 2.12 20.01
C ASP A 303 25.17 2.52 19.82
N GLY A 304 24.54 2.11 18.72
CA GLY A 304 23.17 2.49 18.45
C GLY A 304 22.56 1.86 17.23
N VAL A 305 21.27 2.14 17.01
CA VAL A 305 20.48 1.56 15.94
C VAL A 305 19.34 2.48 15.50
N GLY A 306 19.14 2.59 14.19
CA GLY A 306 18.02 3.31 13.56
C GLY A 306 16.71 2.52 13.54
N ASP A 307 15.73 2.98 12.75
CA ASP A 307 14.45 2.29 12.66
C ASP A 307 14.47 1.11 11.67
N PRO A 308 13.83 -0.01 12.01
CA PRO A 308 13.80 -1.17 11.13
C PRO A 308 12.72 -1.03 10.06
N TYR A 309 12.90 -1.79 8.98
CA TYR A 309 11.83 -2.08 8.02
C TYR A 309 11.66 -3.60 7.88
N GLN A 310 10.42 -4.05 7.66
CA GLN A 310 10.14 -5.45 7.36
C GLN A 310 10.67 -5.81 5.97
N ILE A 311 11.04 -7.05 5.72
CA ILE A 311 11.30 -7.59 4.36
C ILE A 311 10.78 -9.04 4.27
N PRO A 312 10.50 -9.55 3.06
CA PRO A 312 10.37 -10.99 2.85
C PRO A 312 11.66 -11.71 3.28
N CYS A 313 11.53 -12.80 4.03
CA CYS A 313 12.69 -13.52 4.57
C CYS A 313 13.58 -14.10 3.46
N GLU A 314 13.01 -14.42 2.31
CA GLU A 314 13.71 -14.87 1.10
C GLU A 314 14.63 -13.80 0.49
N ASN A 315 14.45 -12.52 0.85
CA ASN A 315 15.26 -11.39 0.39
C ASN A 315 16.49 -11.11 1.28
N VAL A 316 16.73 -11.93 2.31
CA VAL A 316 17.87 -11.78 3.23
C VAL A 316 19.19 -12.28 2.62
N LYS A 317 19.17 -12.78 1.37
CA LYS A 317 20.31 -13.40 0.68
C LYS A 317 21.56 -12.54 0.63
#